data_AF-A0A0M3IHA8-F1
#
_entry.id   AF-A0A0M3IHA8-F1
#
_cell.length_a   1.000
_cell.length_b   1.000
_cell.length_c   1.000
_cell.angle_alpha   90.00
_cell.angle_beta   90.00
_cell.angle_gamma   90.00
#
_symmetry.space_group_name_H-M   'P 1'
#
loop_
_entity.id
_entity.type
_entity.pdbx_description
1 polymer ?
#
loop_
_entity_poly.entity_id
_entity_poly.type
_entity_poly.pdbx_seq_one_letter_code
_entity_poly.pdbx_strand_id
1 'polypeptide(L)'
;CRSECLERNSYKIVRVHLSEDFVRAGACQNVTTVSAIDEETTPKSQVFPYICDRRIGIWEIDEQDEEGIVDFNNQCPHVEEVQPEVLESCPKK
;
A
#
# COMPACT_ATOMS: atom_id res chain seq x y z
N CYS A 1 -2.55 13.05 -4.53
CA CYS A 1 -2.11 11.82 -3.85
C CYS A 1 -2.85 11.66 -2.54
N ARG A 2 -4.13 11.27 -2.59
CA ARG A 2 -4.93 11.08 -1.38
C ARG A 2 -4.73 9.66 -0.85
N SER A 3 -4.61 9.49 0.46
CA SER A 3 -4.26 8.20 1.08
C SER A 3 -5.34 7.15 0.85
N GLU A 4 -6.61 7.53 0.92
CA GLU A 4 -7.75 6.64 0.70
C GLU A 4 -7.77 6.06 -0.72
N CYS A 5 -7.19 6.76 -1.71
CA CYS A 5 -7.08 6.27 -3.08
C CYS A 5 -6.01 5.21 -3.26
N LEU A 6 -5.04 5.13 -2.34
CA LEU A 6 -4.07 4.05 -2.29
C LEU A 6 -4.54 2.91 -1.37
N GLU A 7 -5.00 3.26 -0.17
CA GLU A 7 -5.44 2.29 0.85
C GLU A 7 -6.69 1.51 0.43
N ARG A 8 -7.67 2.16 -0.21
CA ARG A 8 -8.89 1.56 -0.78
C ARG A 8 -9.62 0.56 0.15
N ASN A 9 -9.59 0.81 1.46
CA ASN A 9 -10.11 -0.09 2.51
C ASN A 9 -9.49 -1.50 2.53
N SER A 10 -8.39 -1.73 1.80
CA SER A 10 -7.75 -3.05 1.67
C SER A 10 -6.29 -3.06 2.12
N TYR A 11 -5.62 -1.90 2.05
CA TYR A 11 -4.20 -1.76 2.35
C TYR A 11 -3.97 -0.65 3.37
N LYS A 12 -2.82 -0.66 4.04
CA LYS A 12 -2.42 0.42 4.94
C LYS A 12 -1.10 1.03 4.54
N ILE A 13 -1.03 2.35 4.41
CA ILE A 13 0.23 3.06 4.22
C ILE A 13 1.04 2.98 5.52
N VAL A 14 2.24 2.42 5.44
CA VAL A 14 3.15 2.22 6.59
C VAL A 14 4.45 3.03 6.50
N ARG A 15 4.76 3.58 5.32
CA ARG A 15 5.87 4.54 5.12
C ARG A 15 5.51 5.54 4.04
N VAL A 16 5.99 6.77 4.16
CA VAL A 16 5.77 7.85 3.18
C VAL A 16 7.06 8.63 3.00
N HIS A 17 7.39 8.94 1.75
CA HIS A 17 8.45 9.84 1.36
C HIS A 17 7.90 10.91 0.42
N LEU A 18 8.13 12.18 0.74
CA LEU A 18 7.61 13.32 -0.01
C LEU A 18 8.74 13.96 -0.82
N SER A 19 8.50 14.19 -2.11
CA SER A 19 9.32 15.05 -2.96
C SER A 19 8.47 16.15 -3.59
N GLU A 20 9.12 17.05 -4.34
CA GLU A 20 8.47 18.23 -4.92
C GLU A 20 7.29 17.86 -5.84
N ASP A 21 7.53 16.96 -6.80
CA ASP A 21 6.50 16.54 -7.77
C ASP A 21 5.82 15.20 -7.41
N PHE A 22 6.40 14.41 -6.51
CA PHE A 22 5.96 13.04 -6.24
C PHE A 22 5.73 12.76 -4.76
N VAL A 23 4.86 11.80 -4.49
CA VAL A 23 4.70 11.15 -3.20
C VAL A 23 5.00 9.67 -3.40
N ARG A 24 5.93 9.13 -2.61
CA ARG A 24 6.18 7.70 -2.54
C ARG A 24 5.61 7.15 -1.24
N ALA A 25 5.00 5.98 -1.29
CA ALA A 25 4.41 5.33 -0.14
C ALA A 25 4.66 3.82 -0.21
N GLY A 26 4.87 3.20 0.96
CA GLY A 26 4.80 1.75 1.07
C GLY A 26 3.45 1.37 1.64
N ALA A 27 2.67 0.56 0.92
CA ALA A 27 1.39 0.05 1.39
C ALA A 27 1.51 -1.43 1.78
N CYS A 28 1.15 -1.73 3.02
CA CYS A 28 1.13 -3.06 3.60
C CYS A 28 -0.14 -3.80 3.16
N GLN A 29 0.04 -5.05 2.77
CA GLN A 29 -1.03 -6.00 2.43
C GLN A 29 -0.84 -7.29 3.23
N ASN A 30 -1.91 -7.77 3.87
CA ASN A 30 -1.86 -9.08 4.53
C ASN A 30 -1.80 -10.17 3.46
N VAL A 31 -0.87 -11.11 3.60
CA VAL A 31 -0.77 -12.26 2.70
C VAL A 31 -1.50 -13.44 3.33
N THR A 32 -2.33 -14.12 2.55
CA THR A 32 -3.03 -15.32 3.01
C THR A 32 -2.34 -16.52 2.40
N THR A 33 -1.31 -17.06 3.07
CA THR A 33 -0.63 -18.26 2.60
C THR A 33 -1.41 -19.50 3.00
N VAL A 34 -1.84 -20.28 1.99
CA VAL A 34 -2.62 -21.52 2.16
C VAL A 34 -1.77 -22.68 2.73
N SER A 35 -0.45 -22.51 2.82
CA SER A 35 0.50 -23.57 3.18
C SER A 35 1.02 -23.38 4.61
N ALA A 36 0.30 -23.92 5.60
CA ALA A 36 0.68 -23.97 7.01
C ALA A 36 1.78 -25.01 7.28
N ILE A 37 2.90 -24.93 6.56
CA ILE A 37 4.02 -25.87 6.77
C ILE A 37 4.93 -25.36 7.89
N ASP A 38 5.06 -24.03 8.06
CA ASP A 38 5.73 -23.40 9.21
C ASP A 38 5.16 -21.98 9.48
N GLU A 39 4.35 -21.81 10.53
CA GLU A 39 3.78 -20.50 10.92
C GLU A 39 4.84 -19.45 11.30
N GLU A 40 6.04 -19.89 11.67
CA GLU A 40 7.09 -18.99 12.17
C GLU A 40 7.91 -18.34 11.06
N THR A 41 8.04 -18.99 9.90
CA THR A 41 8.85 -18.52 8.76
C THR A 41 8.03 -17.94 7.63
N THR A 42 6.70 -18.12 7.67
CA THR A 42 5.81 -17.64 6.62
C THR A 42 5.45 -16.17 6.87
N PRO A 43 5.69 -15.26 5.90
CA PRO A 43 5.31 -13.86 6.08
C PRO A 43 3.79 -13.72 6.21
N LYS A 44 3.37 -12.82 7.10
CA LYS A 44 1.96 -12.50 7.36
C LYS A 44 1.50 -11.25 6.62
N SER A 45 2.45 -10.38 6.27
CA SER A 45 2.19 -9.26 5.39
C SER A 45 3.40 -8.92 4.52
N GLN A 46 3.12 -8.17 3.46
CA GLN A 46 4.10 -7.67 2.51
C GLN A 46 3.83 -6.18 2.24
N VAL A 47 4.88 -5.38 2.17
CA VAL A 47 4.81 -3.96 1.83
C VAL A 47 5.19 -3.79 0.37
N PHE A 48 4.38 -3.07 -0.40
CA PHE A 48 4.65 -2.73 -1.79
C PHE A 48 4.89 -1.23 -1.97
N PRO A 49 5.84 -0.83 -2.83
CA PRO A 49 6.13 0.56 -3.11
C PRO A 49 5.15 1.14 -4.14
N TYR A 50 4.70 2.36 -3.89
CA TYR A 50 3.82 3.13 -4.75
C TYR A 50 4.36 4.54 -4.93
N ILE A 51 4.13 5.10 -6.10
CA ILE A 51 4.43 6.49 -6.43
C ILE A 51 3.16 7.18 -6.92
N CYS A 52 3.02 8.46 -6.60
CA CYS A 52 1.95 9.30 -7.10
C CYS A 52 2.49 10.66 -7.52
N ASP A 53 2.14 11.07 -8.75
CA ASP A 53 2.37 12.43 -9.23
C ASP A 53 1.40 13.38 -8.53
N ARG A 54 1.91 14.44 -7.91
CA ARG A 54 1.10 15.40 -7.13
C ARG A 54 0.15 16.23 -7.98
N ARG A 55 0.44 16.41 -9.27
CA ARG A 55 -0.38 17.16 -10.24
C ARG A 55 -1.55 16.32 -10.72
N ILE A 56 -1.33 15.03 -10.94
CA ILE A 56 -2.35 14.10 -11.46
C ILE A 56 -3.15 13.46 -10.31
N GLY A 57 -2.48 13.10 -9.23
CA GLY A 57 -3.07 12.49 -8.04
C GLY A 57 -3.37 11.00 -8.14
N ILE A 58 -2.94 10.32 -9.21
CA ILE A 58 -3.06 8.87 -9.42
C ILE A 58 -1.88 8.15 -8.75
N TRP A 59 -2.18 7.05 -8.06
CA TRP A 59 -1.18 6.15 -7.50
C TRP A 59 -0.86 5.02 -8.47
N GLU A 60 0.42 4.69 -8.59
CA GLU A 60 0.95 3.60 -9.39
C GLU A 60 2.01 2.84 -8.58
N ILE A 61 2.32 1.61 -8.98
CA ILE A 61 3.44 0.87 -8.38
C ILE A 61 4.73 1.60 -8.75
N ASP A 62 5.62 1.80 -7.78
CA ASP A 62 6.95 2.36 -8.05
C ASP A 62 7.87 1.23 -8.53
N GLU A 63 7.86 0.96 -9.85
CA GLU A 63 8.67 -0.10 -10.47
C GLU A 63 10.18 0.13 -10.31
N GLN A 64 10.62 1.32 -9.92
CA GLN A 64 12.03 1.63 -9.66
C GLN A 64 12.46 1.31 -8.22
N ASP A 65 11.52 1.01 -7.32
CA ASP A 65 11.77 0.72 -5.90
C ASP A 65 11.54 -0.76 -5.58
N GLU A 66 12.10 -1.69 -6.38
CA GLU A 66 11.95 -3.14 -6.13
C GLU A 66 12.45 -3.54 -4.72
N GLU A 67 13.52 -2.90 -4.23
CA GLU A 67 14.03 -3.05 -2.86
C GLU A 67 13.01 -2.61 -1.79
N GLY A 68 12.01 -1.84 -2.21
CA GLY A 68 10.89 -1.43 -1.40
C GLY A 68 9.89 -2.55 -1.08
N ILE A 69 9.96 -3.70 -1.75
CA ILE A 69 9.12 -4.86 -1.46
C ILE A 69 9.70 -5.62 -0.26
N VAL A 70 8.98 -5.63 0.86
CA VAL A 70 9.49 -6.20 2.12
C VAL A 70 8.45 -7.07 2.81
N ASP A 71 8.87 -8.24 3.24
CA ASP A 71 8.07 -9.22 3.95
C ASP A 71 8.15 -9.03 5.48
N PHE A 72 7.03 -9.24 6.17
CA PHE A 72 6.92 -9.10 7.62
C PHE A 72 6.20 -10.30 8.25
N ASN A 73 6.64 -10.71 9.44
CA ASN A 73 6.02 -11.79 10.23
C ASN A 73 4.87 -11.30 11.15
N ASN A 74 4.45 -10.05 10.97
CA ASN A 74 3.28 -9.47 11.62
C ASN A 74 2.22 -9.10 10.57
N GLN A 75 0.98 -9.01 10.99
CA GLN A 75 -0.09 -8.49 10.14
C GLN A 75 0.08 -6.98 9.94
N CYS A 76 -0.50 -6.48 8.86
CA CYS A 76 -0.65 -5.06 8.62
C CYS A 76 -1.50 -4.40 9.73
N PRO A 77 -1.29 -3.11 9.99
CA PRO A 77 -2.17 -2.36 10.88
C PRO A 77 -3.62 -2.38 10.37
N HIS A 78 -4.56 -2.15 11.28
CA HIS A 78 -5.98 -2.04 10.95
C HIS A 78 -6.23 -0.92 9.92
N VAL A 79 -7.07 -1.21 8.93
CA VAL A 79 -7.46 -0.24 7.90
C VAL A 79 -8.68 0.53 8.38
N GLU A 80 -8.57 1.86 8.41
CA GLU A 80 -9.69 2.73 8.70
C GLU A 80 -10.57 2.83 7.45
N GLU A 81 -11.76 2.26 7.52
CA GLU A 81 -12.66 2.24 6.37
C GLU A 81 -13.19 3.64 6.05
N VAL A 82 -13.07 4.01 4.78
CA VAL A 82 -13.61 5.24 4.22
C VAL A 82 -14.88 4.90 3.43
N GLN A 83 -15.85 5.82 3.44
CA GLN A 83 -17.12 5.62 2.73
C GLN A 83 -16.92 5.48 1.21
N PRO A 84 -17.76 4.67 0.52
CA PRO A 84 -17.64 4.42 -0.92
C PRO A 84 -17.58 5.69 -1.78
N GLU A 85 -18.34 6.73 -1.43
CA GLU A 85 -18.42 7.99 -2.16
C GLU A 85 -17.06 8.71 -2.21
N VAL A 86 -16.28 8.59 -1.14
CA VAL A 86 -14.92 9.16 -1.08
C VAL A 86 -14.00 8.37 -2.01
N LEU A 87 -14.11 7.04 -2.03
CA LEU A 87 -13.32 6.19 -2.92
C LEU A 87 -13.68 6.40 -4.39
N GLU A 88 -14.95 6.63 -4.71
CA GLU A 88 -15.43 6.91 -6.06
C GLU A 88 -14.90 8.24 -6.62
N SER A 89 -14.59 9.21 -5.74
CA SER A 89 -13.98 10.48 -6.12
C SER A 89 -12.50 10.36 -6.48
N CYS A 90 -11.88 9.19 -6.31
CA CYS A 90 -10.46 8.99 -6.64
C CYS A 90 -10.21 9.10 -8.14
N PRO A 91 -9.10 9.75 -8.54
CA PRO A 91 -8.67 9.77 -9.93
C PRO A 91 -8.56 8.35 -10.49
N LYS A 92 -9.18 8.13 -11.66
CA LYS A 92 -9.13 6.85 -12.38
C LYS A 92 -8.02 6.89 -13.42
N LYS A 93 -7.35 5.76 -13.60
CA LYS A 93 -6.38 5.54 -14.68
C LYS A 93 -7.10 5.33 -16.01
#